data_AF-A0A447IJA0-F1
#
_entry.id   AF-A0A447IJA0-F1
#
_cell.length_a   1.000
_cell.length_b   1.000
_cell.length_c   1.000
_cell.angle_alpha   90.00
_cell.angle_beta   90.00
_cell.angle_gamma   90.00
#
_symmetry.space_group_name_H-M   'P 1'
#
loop_
_entity.id
_entity.type
_entity.pdbx_description
1 polymer ?
#
loop_
_entity_poly.entity_id
_entity_poly.type
_entity_poly.pdbx_seq_one_letter_code
_entity_poly.pdbx_strand_id
1 'polypeptide(L)'
;MKAHINACPVLGPDGTLYISHGAAAKALGVSKRTIGYHLDTWGNLDRLGREAARLNASRRRPITIGNRQWPSVAIFADYIGHRRETVRNWVRKGDMDRIIGALMKADAQQRRAAA
;
A
#
# COMPACT_ATOMS: atom_id res chain seq x y z
N MET A 1 7.58 31.23 21.68
CA MET A 1 7.65 29.75 21.57
C MET A 1 9.00 29.37 20.96
N LYS A 2 9.90 28.76 21.72
CA LYS A 2 11.22 28.33 21.23
C LYS A 2 11.04 27.12 20.32
N ALA A 3 11.17 27.32 19.00
CA ALA A 3 11.39 26.22 18.09
C ALA A 3 12.79 25.67 18.38
N HIS A 4 12.88 24.56 19.10
CA HIS A 4 14.04 23.69 19.01
C HIS A 4 13.99 23.07 17.61
N ILE A 5 14.39 23.88 16.64
CA ILE A 5 14.78 23.41 15.32
C ILE A 5 15.98 22.53 15.63
N ASN A 6 15.85 21.22 15.45
CA ASN A 6 17.02 20.36 15.24
C ASN A 6 17.71 20.93 13.99
N ALA A 7 18.55 21.93 14.22
CA ALA A 7 19.21 22.79 13.24
C ALA A 7 20.43 22.11 12.63
N CYS A 8 20.43 20.78 12.65
CA CYS A 8 21.43 19.99 11.98
C CYS A 8 21.10 20.04 10.49
N PRO A 9 22.01 20.58 9.67
CA PRO A 9 21.81 20.57 8.23
C PRO A 9 21.82 19.12 7.75
N VAL A 10 20.93 18.79 6.82
CA VAL A 10 20.80 17.44 6.27
C VAL A 10 20.90 17.44 4.76
N LEU A 11 21.65 16.47 4.25
CA LEU A 11 21.83 16.27 2.83
C LEU A 11 20.66 15.46 2.26
N GLY A 12 19.96 16.04 1.28
CA GLY A 12 18.89 15.40 0.54
C GLY A 12 19.38 14.32 -0.42
N PRO A 13 18.47 13.45 -0.90
CA PRO A 13 18.76 12.44 -1.92
C PRO A 13 19.20 13.06 -3.27
N ASP A 14 18.82 14.30 -3.51
CA ASP A 14 19.17 15.14 -4.66
C ASP A 14 20.51 15.88 -4.49
N GLY A 15 21.21 15.67 -3.38
CA GLY A 15 22.43 16.40 -3.04
C GLY A 15 22.20 17.81 -2.49
N THR A 16 20.94 18.22 -2.31
CA THR A 16 20.60 19.54 -1.74
C THR A 16 20.82 19.55 -0.23
N LEU A 17 21.54 20.53 0.29
CA LEU A 17 21.71 20.71 1.73
C LEU A 17 20.54 21.52 2.31
N TYR A 18 19.77 20.89 3.20
CA TYR A 18 18.66 21.53 3.89
C TYR A 18 19.10 22.00 5.28
N ILE A 19 18.75 23.23 5.65
CA ILE A 19 19.13 23.86 6.93
C ILE A 19 18.59 23.16 8.18
N SER A 20 17.59 22.27 8.03
CA SER A 20 17.03 21.48 9.13
C SER A 20 16.21 20.31 8.60
N HIS A 21 15.92 19.34 9.48
CA HIS A 21 14.98 18.24 9.19
C HIS A 21 13.59 18.76 8.77
N GLY A 22 13.17 19.90 9.32
CA GLY A 22 11.88 20.51 8.99
C GLY A 22 11.86 21.11 7.58
N ALA A 23 12.95 21.74 7.17
CA ALA A 23 13.10 22.25 5.81
C ALA A 23 13.14 21.11 4.79
N ALA A 24 13.91 20.05 5.07
CA ALA A 24 13.97 18.84 4.24
C ALA A 24 12.59 18.17 4.13
N ALA A 25 11.87 18.01 5.24
CA ALA A 25 10.52 17.43 5.25
C ALA A 25 9.53 18.23 4.37
N LYS A 26 9.57 19.56 4.47
CA LYS A 26 8.71 20.44 3.66
C LYS A 26 9.06 20.40 2.18
N ALA A 27 10.34 20.40 1.83
CA ALA A 27 10.82 20.36 0.46
C ALA A 27 10.56 18.99 -0.21
N LEU A 28 10.75 17.90 0.54
CA LEU A 28 10.58 16.53 0.06
C LEU A 28 9.14 16.00 0.21
N GLY A 29 8.22 16.79 0.78
CA GLY A 29 6.81 16.41 0.95
C GLY A 29 6.57 15.24 1.92
N VAL A 30 7.46 15.04 2.89
CA VAL A 30 7.40 13.92 3.86
C VAL A 30 7.29 14.43 5.29
N SER A 31 6.98 13.54 6.23
CA SER A 31 6.94 13.90 7.65
C SER A 31 8.36 14.03 8.24
N LYS A 32 8.53 14.92 9.24
CA LYS A 32 9.79 15.04 10.00
C LYS A 32 10.23 13.72 10.65
N ARG A 33 9.26 12.91 11.09
CA ARG A 33 9.52 11.58 11.67
C ARG A 33 10.12 10.63 10.64
N THR A 34 9.67 10.71 9.38
CA THR A 34 10.24 9.93 8.27
C THR A 34 11.69 10.33 8.02
N ILE A 35 12.01 11.63 7.99
CA ILE A 35 13.40 12.11 7.87
C ILE A 35 14.27 11.56 9.01
N GLY A 36 13.81 11.69 10.26
CA GLY A 36 14.54 11.19 11.43
C GLY A 36 14.76 9.69 11.39
N TYR A 37 13.72 8.90 11.07
CA TYR A 37 13.83 7.45 10.93
C TYR A 37 14.84 7.04 9.86
N HIS A 38 14.85 7.72 8.72
CA HIS A 38 15.80 7.39 7.64
C HIS A 38 17.25 7.70 8.02
N LEU A 39 17.49 8.82 8.70
CA LEU A 39 18.82 9.17 9.19
C LEU A 39 19.30 8.23 10.29
N ASP A 40 18.42 7.85 11.21
CA ASP A 40 18.74 6.90 12.29
C ASP A 40 19.03 5.49 11.74
N THR A 41 18.24 5.03 10.77
CA THR A 41 18.34 3.67 10.23
C THR A 41 19.47 3.52 9.21
N TRP A 42 19.74 4.54 8.37
CA TRP A 42 20.65 4.42 7.23
C TRP A 42 21.71 5.53 7.14
N GLY A 43 21.67 6.53 8.01
CA GLY A 43 22.62 7.65 8.00
C GLY A 43 22.50 8.60 6.81
N ASN A 44 21.51 8.40 5.92
CA ASN A 44 21.31 9.23 4.73
C ASN A 44 19.85 9.23 4.28
N LEU A 45 19.51 10.18 3.40
CA LEU A 45 18.17 10.36 2.83
C LEU A 45 18.02 9.74 1.43
N ASP A 46 19.00 8.99 0.91
CA ASP A 46 19.00 8.46 -0.49
C ASP A 46 17.79 7.55 -0.80
N ARG A 47 17.24 6.93 0.24
CA ARG A 47 16.07 6.04 0.15
C ARG A 47 14.72 6.77 0.25
N LEU A 48 14.72 8.06 0.57
CA LEU A 48 13.49 8.86 0.54
C LEU A 48 13.05 9.07 -0.91
N GLY A 49 11.77 8.80 -1.18
CA GLY A 49 11.22 8.90 -2.53
C GLY A 49 11.39 7.65 -3.41
N ARG A 50 12.36 6.75 -3.14
CA ARG A 50 12.53 5.53 -3.96
C ARG A 50 11.43 4.48 -3.76
N GLU A 51 10.68 4.49 -2.64
CA GLU A 51 9.80 3.36 -2.29
C GLU A 51 8.46 3.70 -1.64
N ALA A 52 8.00 4.97 -1.64
CA ALA A 52 6.64 5.27 -1.16
C ALA A 52 5.55 4.58 -2.02
N ALA A 53 5.85 4.31 -3.30
CA ALA A 53 4.98 3.52 -4.17
C ALA A 53 5.01 2.00 -3.89
N ARG A 54 6.08 1.47 -3.26
CA ARG A 54 6.24 0.02 -3.04
C ARG A 54 5.63 -0.48 -1.74
N LEU A 55 5.45 0.38 -0.75
CA LEU A 55 4.83 0.01 0.53
C LEU A 55 3.36 -0.43 0.40
N ASN A 56 2.72 -0.21 -0.75
CA ASN A 56 1.39 -0.75 -1.06
C ASN A 56 1.39 -1.82 -2.18
N ALA A 57 2.52 -2.11 -2.83
CA ALA A 57 2.59 -3.15 -3.86
C ALA A 57 2.40 -4.54 -3.26
N SER A 58 2.95 -4.78 -2.07
CA SER A 58 2.76 -6.03 -1.31
C SER A 58 1.32 -6.23 -0.80
N ARG A 59 0.51 -5.16 -0.71
CA ARG A 59 -0.95 -5.24 -0.44
C ARG A 59 -1.78 -5.57 -1.67
N ARG A 60 -1.24 -5.40 -2.87
CA ARG A 60 -1.86 -5.72 -4.16
C ARG A 60 -1.33 -7.04 -4.68
N ARG A 61 -1.46 -8.11 -3.89
CA ARG A 61 -1.26 -9.47 -4.41
C ARG A 61 -2.43 -9.77 -5.34
N PRO A 62 -2.23 -9.75 -6.68
CA PRO A 62 -3.31 -10.09 -7.58
C PRO A 62 -3.66 -11.56 -7.36
N ILE A 63 -4.95 -11.86 -7.34
CA ILE A 63 -5.44 -13.22 -7.20
C ILE A 63 -5.99 -13.66 -8.56
N THR A 64 -5.58 -14.84 -8.99
CA THR A 64 -6.08 -15.46 -10.23
C THR A 64 -7.00 -16.60 -9.83
N ILE A 65 -8.26 -16.54 -10.25
CA ILE A 65 -9.24 -17.63 -10.08
C ILE A 65 -9.75 -17.99 -11.48
N GLY A 66 -9.41 -19.20 -11.93
CA GLY A 66 -9.65 -19.63 -13.31
C GLY A 66 -8.93 -18.73 -14.31
N ASN A 67 -9.67 -18.21 -15.30
CA ASN A 67 -9.14 -17.32 -16.35
C ASN A 67 -9.23 -15.82 -16.04
N ARG A 68 -9.67 -15.44 -14.83
CA ARG A 68 -9.80 -14.04 -14.41
C ARG A 68 -8.77 -13.69 -13.35
N GLN A 69 -8.24 -12.47 -13.45
CA GLN A 69 -7.28 -11.93 -12.50
C GLN A 69 -7.90 -10.71 -11.82
N TRP A 70 -7.90 -10.72 -10.49
CA TRP A 70 -8.33 -9.58 -9.68
C TRP A 70 -7.10 -8.89 -9.09
N PRO A 71 -7.05 -7.54 -9.07
CA PRO A 71 -5.90 -6.81 -8.54
C PRO A 71 -5.67 -7.01 -7.04
N SER A 72 -6.69 -7.44 -6.30
CA SER A 72 -6.58 -7.80 -4.88
C SER A 72 -7.74 -8.68 -4.40
N VAL A 73 -7.53 -9.39 -3.30
CA VAL A 73 -8.57 -10.14 -2.58
C VAL A 73 -9.72 -9.25 -2.13
N ALA A 74 -9.48 -7.96 -1.83
CA ALA A 74 -10.53 -7.04 -1.41
C ALA A 74 -11.51 -6.75 -2.55
N ILE A 75 -11.01 -6.49 -3.77
CA ILE A 75 -11.85 -6.27 -4.95
C ILE A 75 -12.61 -7.55 -5.31
N PHE A 76 -11.95 -8.71 -5.22
CA PHE A 76 -12.63 -9.98 -5.45
C PHE A 76 -13.75 -10.22 -4.43
N ALA A 77 -13.51 -9.92 -3.15
CA ALA A 77 -14.49 -10.10 -2.09
C ALA A 77 -15.71 -9.17 -2.25
N ASP A 78 -15.48 -7.92 -2.65
CA ASP A 78 -16.54 -6.96 -3.00
C ASP A 78 -17.38 -7.48 -4.18
N TYR A 79 -16.72 -7.95 -5.24
CA TYR A 79 -17.39 -8.52 -6.41
C TYR A 79 -18.32 -9.69 -6.06
N ILE A 80 -17.88 -10.60 -5.18
CA ILE A 80 -18.69 -11.77 -4.77
C ILE A 80 -19.62 -11.50 -3.58
N GLY A 81 -19.65 -10.27 -3.05
CA GLY A 81 -20.51 -9.88 -1.94
C GLY A 81 -20.14 -10.49 -0.58
N HIS A 82 -18.87 -10.83 -0.36
CA HIS A 82 -18.38 -11.40 0.89
C HIS A 82 -17.35 -10.50 1.58
N ARG A 83 -17.21 -10.63 2.91
CA ARG A 83 -16.16 -9.91 3.65
C ARG A 83 -14.78 -10.42 3.23
N ARG A 84 -13.83 -9.50 3.05
CA ARG A 84 -12.43 -9.77 2.70
C ARG A 84 -11.79 -10.87 3.56
N GLU A 85 -12.06 -10.88 4.86
CA GLU A 85 -11.47 -11.85 5.79
C GLU A 85 -12.01 -13.27 5.57
N THR A 86 -13.31 -13.39 5.28
CA THR A 86 -13.95 -14.66 4.91
C THR A 86 -13.29 -15.24 3.67
N VAL A 87 -13.13 -14.42 2.63
CA VAL A 87 -12.50 -14.83 1.37
C VAL A 87 -11.03 -15.17 1.57
N ARG A 88 -10.29 -14.37 2.34
CA ARG A 88 -8.90 -14.68 2.70
C ARG A 88 -8.78 -16.01 3.44
N ASN A 89 -9.72 -16.32 4.33
CA ASN A 89 -9.73 -17.60 5.04
C ASN A 89 -10.00 -18.78 4.09
N TRP A 90 -10.90 -18.65 3.13
CA TRP A 90 -11.13 -19.67 2.10
C TRP A 90 -9.90 -19.91 1.22
N VAL A 91 -9.25 -18.83 0.78
CA VAL A 91 -8.00 -18.90 0.01
C VAL A 91 -6.88 -19.57 0.82
N ARG A 92 -6.78 -19.25 2.12
CA ARG A 92 -5.78 -19.86 3.01
C ARG A 92 -6.06 -21.35 3.27
N LYS A 93 -7.33 -21.74 3.36
CA LYS A 93 -7.76 -23.14 3.57
C LYS A 93 -7.75 -23.97 2.29
N GLY A 94 -7.71 -23.33 1.12
CA GLY A 94 -7.84 -24.02 -0.17
C GLY A 94 -9.29 -24.40 -0.49
N ASP A 95 -10.29 -23.72 0.09
CA ASP A 95 -11.72 -23.96 -0.13
C ASP A 95 -12.17 -23.41 -1.51
N MET A 96 -11.61 -23.95 -2.60
CA MET A 96 -11.83 -23.47 -3.97
C MET A 96 -13.29 -23.63 -4.42
N ASP A 97 -13.98 -24.67 -3.93
CA ASP A 97 -15.39 -24.91 -4.25
C ASP A 97 -16.30 -23.74 -3.81
N ARG A 98 -16.07 -23.22 -2.59
CA ARG A 98 -16.79 -22.05 -2.08
C ARG A 98 -16.47 -20.78 -2.84
N ILE A 99 -15.22 -20.61 -3.24
CA ILE A 99 -14.76 -19.46 -4.03
C ILE A 99 -15.43 -19.46 -5.42
N ILE A 100 -15.44 -20.62 -6.08
CA ILE A 100 -16.04 -20.78 -7.41
C ILE A 100 -17.56 -20.63 -7.35
N GLY A 101 -18.22 -21.24 -6.35
CA GLY A 101 -19.67 -21.12 -6.16
C GLY A 101 -20.10 -19.67 -5.91
N ALA A 102 -19.36 -18.93 -5.08
CA ALA A 102 -19.63 -17.52 -4.84
C ALA A 102 -19.41 -16.66 -6.10
N LEU A 103 -18.37 -16.96 -6.88
CA LEU A 103 -18.11 -16.29 -8.15
C LEU A 103 -19.24 -16.53 -9.17
N MET A 104 -19.72 -17.76 -9.30
CA MET A 104 -20.84 -18.09 -10.20
C MET A 104 -22.13 -17.36 -9.81
N LYS A 105 -22.42 -17.28 -8.50
CA LYS A 105 -23.58 -16.56 -7.98
C LYS A 105 -23.48 -15.06 -8.27
N ALA A 106 -22.29 -14.47 -8.09
CA ALA A 106 -22.02 -13.07 -8.38
C ALA A 106 -22.16 -12.75 -9.88
N ASP A 107 -21.62 -13.60 -10.75
CA ASP A 107 -21.79 -13.48 -12.21
C ASP A 107 -23.27 -13.57 -12.61
N ALA A 108 -24.05 -14.46 -12.00
CA ALA A 108 -25.49 -14.55 -12.25
C ALA A 108 -26.25 -13.29 -11.81
N GLN A 109 -25.83 -12.67 -10.70
CA GLN A 109 -26.43 -11.45 -10.19
C GLN A 109 -26.06 -10.22 -11.03
N GLN A 110 -24.81 -10.13 -11.50
CA GLN A 110 -24.35 -9.09 -12.42
C GLN A 110 -25.08 -9.18 -13.77
N ARG A 111 -25.25 -10.38 -14.32
CA ARG A 111 -26.01 -10.60 -15.57
C ARG A 111 -27.47 -10.20 -15.48
N ARG A 112 -28.10 -10.39 -14.31
CA ARG A 112 -29.49 -9.97 -14.07
C ARG A 112 -29.65 -8.48 -13.86
N ALA A 113 -28.61 -7.78 -13.40
CA ALA A 113 -28.64 -6.33 -13.23
C ALA A 113 -28.33 -5.56 -14.52
N ALA A 114 -27.73 -6.22 -15.51
CA ALA A 114 -27.38 -5.66 -16.82
C ALA A 114 -28.41 -5.95 -17.93
N ALA A 115 -29.50 -6.66 -17.61
CA ALA A 115 -30.62 -6.98 -18.50
C ALA A 115 -31.87 -6.24 -18.04
#